data_AF-A0A7V5W6H7-F1
#
_entry.id   AF-A0A7V5W6H7-F1
#
_cell.length_a   1.000
_cell.length_b   1.000
_cell.length_c   1.000
_cell.angle_alpha   90.00
_cell.angle_beta   90.00
_cell.angle_gamma   90.00
#
_symmetry.space_group_name_H-M   'P 1'
#
loop_
_entity.id
_entity.type
_entity.pdbx_description
1 polymer ?
#
loop_
_entity_poly.entity_id
_entity_poly.type
_entity_poly.pdbx_seq_one_letter_code
_entity_poly.pdbx_strand_id
1 'polypeptide(L)'
;MITCPKCGTESAETARFCRRCGTRLVESSWEETPTQILETPPTVSLESRPTGSAYLPPAISPRPPAPTDVRVDVGRWLSEGWALFTRQWPTFALATLVAGFLSLVTLTITTGPLLLGLYFMAFQVMRGEKIQLGDLFKGFEQFGLAFLAWIIEIFIHLSLGGLTERAPLMGLVSLAFSPLAFALFAFVYPLILDRKMDIAAALNEAWRIVISRQWVMFWVLGIVFMLILTAGLLGCGVGVFITAPWIICAAAAAYRDVFGVHSWPPEPLFPPHER
;
A
#
# COMPACT_ATOMS: atom_id res chain seq x y z
N MET A 1 -43.93 23.95 -35.54
CA MET A 1 -43.57 22.81 -34.65
C MET A 1 -44.67 21.77 -34.72
N ILE A 2 -44.39 20.47 -34.56
CA ILE A 2 -45.41 19.41 -34.61
C ILE A 2 -45.68 18.85 -33.22
N THR A 3 -46.95 18.65 -32.89
CA THR A 3 -47.36 18.11 -31.58
C THR A 3 -47.55 16.61 -31.68
N CYS A 4 -46.90 15.85 -30.79
CA CYS A 4 -47.04 14.40 -30.81
C CYS A 4 -48.49 13.99 -30.46
N PRO A 5 -49.19 13.22 -31.32
CA PRO A 5 -50.58 12.83 -31.07
C PRO A 5 -50.74 11.90 -29.87
N LYS A 6 -49.66 11.22 -29.43
CA LYS A 6 -49.72 10.24 -28.34
C LYS A 6 -49.46 10.85 -26.96
N CYS A 7 -48.59 11.85 -26.85
CA CYS A 7 -48.18 12.40 -25.56
C CYS A 7 -48.25 13.93 -25.47
N GLY A 8 -48.77 14.60 -26.49
CA GLY A 8 -48.99 16.04 -26.52
C GLY A 8 -47.72 16.90 -26.50
N THR A 9 -46.53 16.29 -26.60
CA THR A 9 -45.26 17.01 -26.51
C THR A 9 -44.90 17.61 -27.87
N GLU A 10 -44.56 18.90 -27.88
CA GLU A 10 -44.12 19.59 -29.09
C GLU A 10 -42.72 19.14 -29.50
N SER A 11 -42.52 18.97 -30.80
CA SER A 11 -41.26 18.57 -31.42
C SER A 11 -41.00 19.42 -32.67
N ALA A 12 -39.73 19.53 -33.06
CA ALA A 12 -39.34 20.24 -34.28
C ALA A 12 -40.03 19.64 -35.52
N GLU A 13 -40.34 20.45 -36.53
CA GLU A 13 -41.11 20.00 -37.71
C GLU A 13 -40.40 18.93 -38.54
N THR A 14 -39.07 18.87 -38.47
CA THR A 14 -38.25 17.85 -39.14
C THR A 14 -38.07 16.58 -38.31
N ALA A 15 -38.61 16.52 -37.09
CA ALA A 15 -38.44 15.39 -36.19
C ALA A 15 -39.24 14.17 -36.68
N ARG A 16 -38.54 13.09 -37.06
CA ARG A 16 -39.17 11.83 -37.47
C ARG A 16 -39.82 11.07 -36.30
N PHE A 17 -39.36 11.31 -35.06
CA PHE A 17 -39.85 10.65 -33.85
C PHE A 17 -39.98 11.65 -32.69
N CYS A 18 -40.95 11.42 -31.82
CA CYS A 18 -41.17 12.21 -30.61
C CYS A 18 -40.09 11.94 -29.58
N ARG A 19 -39.46 13.00 -29.06
CA ARG A 19 -38.37 12.88 -28.06
C ARG A 19 -38.82 12.33 -26.70
N ARG A 20 -40.11 12.44 -26.36
CA ARG A 20 -40.62 12.01 -25.05
C ARG A 20 -41.14 10.58 -25.03
N CYS A 21 -41.88 10.17 -26.06
CA CYS A 21 -42.54 8.86 -26.09
C CYS A 21 -42.09 7.95 -27.23
N GLY A 22 -41.19 8.42 -28.12
CA GLY A 22 -40.66 7.63 -29.24
C GLY A 22 -41.62 7.42 -30.41
N THR A 23 -42.86 7.93 -30.35
CA THR A 23 -43.84 7.76 -31.44
C THR A 23 -43.35 8.42 -32.73
N ARG A 24 -43.45 7.72 -33.85
CA ARG A 24 -43.10 8.26 -35.17
C ARG A 24 -44.07 9.39 -35.53
N LEU A 25 -43.54 10.54 -35.94
CA LEU A 25 -44.32 11.75 -36.22
C LEU A 25 -44.47 12.02 -37.73
N VAL A 26 -43.61 11.41 -38.55
CA VAL A 26 -43.66 11.49 -40.02
C VAL A 26 -43.86 10.09 -40.57
N GLU A 27 -45.03 9.86 -41.16
CA GLU A 27 -45.34 8.67 -41.94
C GLU A 27 -44.70 8.86 -43.32
N SER A 28 -43.69 8.06 -43.66
CA SER A 28 -43.06 8.12 -44.99
C SER A 28 -43.83 7.19 -45.91
N SER A 29 -44.50 7.76 -46.91
CA SER A 29 -45.02 7.02 -48.06
C SER A 29 -43.85 6.54 -48.90
N TRP A 30 -43.52 5.24 -48.81
CA TRP A 30 -42.66 4.61 -49.81
C TRP A 30 -43.59 4.11 -50.92
N GLU A 31 -43.68 4.91 -51.98
CA GLU A 31 -44.15 4.46 -53.29
C GLU A 31 -43.27 3.27 -53.72
N GLU A 32 -43.89 2.14 -54.03
CA GLU A 32 -43.23 0.93 -54.50
C GLU A 32 -42.48 1.22 -55.81
N THR A 33 -41.15 1.27 -55.74
CA THR A 33 -40.31 1.33 -56.94
C THR A 33 -40.17 -0.10 -57.50
N PRO A 34 -40.54 -0.37 -58.77
CA PRO A 34 -40.50 -1.73 -59.32
C PRO A 34 -39.08 -2.32 -59.30
N THR A 35 -38.98 -3.58 -58.87
CA THR A 35 -37.71 -4.32 -58.80
C THR A 35 -37.14 -4.53 -60.20
N GLN A 36 -36.02 -3.87 -60.52
CA GLN A 36 -35.27 -4.14 -61.74
C GLN A 36 -34.50 -5.45 -61.58
N ILE A 37 -34.85 -6.46 -62.38
CA ILE A 37 -34.08 -7.71 -62.48
C ILE A 37 -32.78 -7.36 -63.22
N LEU A 38 -31.67 -7.37 -62.49
CA LEU A 38 -30.32 -7.25 -63.06
C LEU A 38 -29.94 -8.59 -63.70
N GLU A 39 -29.45 -8.56 -64.94
CA GLU A 39 -28.85 -9.72 -65.60
C GLU A 39 -27.66 -10.25 -64.80
N THR A 40 -27.47 -11.57 -64.82
CA THR A 40 -26.36 -12.24 -64.12
C THR A 40 -25.01 -11.74 -64.64
N PRO A 41 -24.06 -11.34 -63.77
CA PRO A 41 -22.73 -10.91 -64.21
C PRO A 41 -21.98 -12.06 -64.91
N PRO A 42 -21.10 -11.77 -65.89
CA PRO A 42 -20.26 -12.81 -66.48
C PRO A 42 -19.39 -13.45 -65.40
N THR A 43 -19.31 -14.79 -65.42
CA THR A 43 -18.44 -15.57 -64.52
C THR A 43 -16.99 -15.31 -64.90
N VAL A 44 -16.38 -14.31 -64.27
CA VAL A 44 -14.93 -14.12 -64.27
C VAL A 44 -14.36 -14.97 -63.14
N SER A 45 -13.43 -15.86 -63.48
CA SER A 45 -12.65 -16.62 -62.51
C SER A 45 -11.92 -15.65 -61.58
N LEU A 46 -12.33 -15.58 -60.32
CA LEU A 46 -11.65 -14.80 -59.29
C LEU A 46 -10.31 -15.47 -58.99
N GLU A 47 -9.23 -14.91 -59.52
CA GLU A 47 -7.87 -15.26 -59.11
C GLU A 47 -7.74 -15.00 -57.60
N SER A 48 -7.29 -16.01 -56.84
CA SER A 48 -7.18 -15.91 -55.38
C SER A 48 -6.12 -14.86 -55.02
N ARG A 49 -6.57 -13.73 -54.49
CA ARG A 49 -5.68 -12.69 -53.97
C ARG A 49 -4.89 -13.27 -52.78
N PRO A 50 -3.55 -13.16 -52.72
CA PRO A 50 -2.79 -13.70 -51.61
C PRO A 50 -3.26 -13.05 -50.31
N THR A 51 -3.69 -13.88 -49.36
CA THR A 51 -4.08 -13.43 -48.03
C THR A 51 -2.84 -12.89 -47.35
N GLY A 52 -2.81 -11.58 -47.07
CA GLY A 52 -1.76 -10.97 -46.27
C GLY A 52 -1.66 -11.64 -44.90
N SER A 53 -0.51 -11.47 -44.22
CA SER A 53 -0.29 -12.05 -42.89
C SER A 53 -1.46 -11.74 -41.95
N ALA A 54 -1.91 -12.73 -41.19
CA ALA A 54 -2.96 -12.55 -40.20
C ALA A 54 -2.60 -11.39 -39.27
N TYR A 55 -3.55 -10.47 -39.07
CA TYR A 55 -3.41 -9.40 -38.10
C TYR A 55 -3.19 -10.01 -36.71
N LEU A 56 -2.05 -9.72 -36.09
CA LEU A 56 -1.79 -10.00 -34.69
C LEU A 56 -2.17 -8.76 -33.87
N PRO A 57 -3.23 -8.82 -33.04
CA PRO A 57 -3.51 -7.72 -32.12
C PRO A 57 -2.32 -7.52 -31.17
N PRO A 58 -2.01 -6.26 -30.78
CA PRO A 58 -0.96 -6.00 -29.81
C PRO A 58 -1.22 -6.80 -28.53
N ALA A 59 -0.16 -7.40 -27.99
CA ALA A 59 -0.24 -8.18 -26.76
C ALA A 59 -0.92 -7.34 -25.66
N ILE A 60 -2.08 -7.81 -25.21
CA ILE A 60 -2.75 -7.24 -24.04
C ILE A 60 -1.79 -7.48 -22.88
N SER A 61 -1.19 -6.41 -22.35
CA SER A 61 -0.37 -6.49 -21.13
C SER A 61 -1.16 -7.27 -20.08
N PRO A 62 -0.53 -8.24 -19.36
CA PRO A 62 -1.20 -9.00 -18.32
C PRO A 62 -1.96 -8.04 -17.41
N ARG A 63 -3.28 -8.26 -17.28
CA ARG A 63 -4.09 -7.52 -16.30
C ARG A 63 -3.38 -7.71 -14.95
N PRO A 64 -3.12 -6.63 -14.20
CA PRO A 64 -2.60 -6.77 -12.84
C PRO A 64 -3.45 -7.81 -12.11
N PRO A 65 -2.85 -8.79 -11.42
CA PRO A 65 -3.62 -9.78 -10.68
C PRO A 65 -4.64 -9.05 -9.81
N ALA A 66 -5.87 -9.57 -9.77
CA ALA A 66 -6.90 -9.04 -8.89
C ALA A 66 -6.30 -8.88 -7.48
N PRO A 67 -6.60 -7.78 -6.76
CA PRO A 67 -5.97 -7.47 -5.49
C PRO A 67 -6.12 -8.69 -4.58
N THR A 68 -5.01 -9.39 -4.38
CA THR A 68 -4.92 -10.48 -3.43
C THR A 68 -5.27 -9.85 -2.10
N ASP A 69 -6.36 -10.32 -1.48
CA ASP A 69 -6.73 -9.98 -0.11
C ASP A 69 -5.44 -10.07 0.73
N VAL A 70 -4.89 -8.92 1.13
CA VAL A 70 -3.60 -8.88 1.83
C VAL A 70 -3.81 -9.63 3.12
N ARG A 71 -3.39 -10.90 3.16
CA ARG A 71 -3.46 -11.71 4.37
C ARG A 71 -2.32 -11.28 5.27
N VAL A 72 -2.67 -10.67 6.40
CA VAL A 72 -1.71 -10.35 7.46
C VAL A 72 -1.09 -11.64 7.97
N ASP A 73 0.19 -11.88 7.63
CA ASP A 73 0.96 -13.05 8.03
C ASP A 73 2.15 -12.61 8.90
N VAL A 74 1.89 -12.49 10.19
CA VAL A 74 2.85 -12.03 11.20
C VAL A 74 4.08 -12.93 11.24
N GLY A 75 3.89 -14.26 11.12
CA GLY A 75 4.98 -15.24 11.15
C GLY A 75 5.91 -15.08 9.96
N ARG A 76 5.34 -14.93 8.76
CA ARG A 76 6.11 -14.67 7.55
C ARG A 76 6.91 -13.37 7.66
N TRP A 77 6.29 -12.26 8.06
CA TRP A 77 6.98 -10.97 8.19
C TRP A 77 8.12 -11.00 9.21
N LEU A 78 7.94 -11.69 10.33
CA LEU A 78 9.02 -11.88 11.31
C LEU A 78 10.16 -12.72 10.76
N SER A 79 9.84 -13.83 10.07
CA SER A 79 10.86 -14.71 9.48
C SER A 79 11.67 -14.01 8.38
N GLU A 80 10.99 -13.22 7.55
CA GLU A 80 11.63 -12.44 6.50
C GLU A 80 12.44 -11.28 7.08
N GLY A 81 11.88 -10.58 8.08
CA GLY A 81 12.61 -9.55 8.83
C GLY A 81 13.89 -10.11 9.45
N TRP A 82 13.86 -11.34 9.98
CA TRP A 82 15.04 -12.01 10.52
C TRP A 82 16.06 -12.32 9.41
N ALA A 83 15.62 -12.82 8.26
CA ALA A 83 16.47 -13.09 7.11
C ALA A 83 17.13 -11.79 6.59
N LEU A 84 16.41 -10.68 6.56
CA LEU A 84 16.93 -9.37 6.17
C LEU A 84 17.97 -8.85 7.16
N PHE A 85 17.65 -8.88 8.45
CA PHE A 85 18.57 -8.47 9.52
C PHE A 85 19.87 -9.28 9.48
N THR A 86 19.79 -10.60 9.39
CA THR A 86 20.96 -11.50 9.45
C THR A 86 21.92 -11.35 8.27
N ARG A 87 21.46 -10.83 7.11
CA ARG A 87 22.35 -10.55 5.95
C ARG A 87 23.48 -9.57 6.29
N GLN A 88 23.18 -8.53 7.06
CA GLN A 88 24.13 -7.45 7.39
C GLN A 88 24.03 -7.07 8.88
N TRP A 89 23.89 -8.08 9.74
CA TRP A 89 23.63 -7.91 11.16
C TRP A 89 24.63 -7.04 11.92
N PRO A 90 25.97 -7.04 11.64
CA PRO A 90 26.90 -6.23 12.41
C PRO A 90 26.64 -4.74 12.21
N THR A 91 26.32 -4.33 10.98
CA THR A 91 26.01 -2.94 10.65
C THR A 91 24.70 -2.50 11.28
N PHE A 92 23.67 -3.35 11.27
CA PHE A 92 22.41 -3.07 11.96
C PHE A 92 22.57 -2.96 13.48
N ALA A 93 23.32 -3.89 14.10
CA ALA A 93 23.58 -3.86 15.53
C ALA A 93 24.36 -2.61 15.93
N LEU A 94 25.41 -2.26 15.17
CA LEU A 94 26.19 -1.04 15.38
C LEU A 94 25.35 0.23 15.19
N ALA A 95 24.53 0.29 14.14
CA ALA A 95 23.65 1.42 13.90
C ALA A 95 22.60 1.57 15.01
N THR A 96 22.04 0.47 15.50
CA THR A 96 21.09 0.48 16.62
C THR A 96 21.78 0.93 17.91
N LEU A 97 23.03 0.51 18.14
CA LEU A 97 23.83 0.98 19.28
C LEU A 97 24.09 2.48 19.22
N VAL A 98 24.55 2.98 18.07
CA VAL A 98 24.78 4.42 17.86
C VAL A 98 23.47 5.19 18.00
N ALA A 99 22.39 4.69 17.42
CA ALA A 99 21.07 5.29 17.53
C ALA A 99 20.62 5.36 19.00
N GLY A 100 20.68 4.26 19.73
CA GLY A 100 20.30 4.21 21.15
C GLY A 100 21.13 5.15 22.02
N PHE A 101 22.44 5.21 21.80
CA PHE A 101 23.33 6.11 22.52
C PHE A 101 23.00 7.59 22.24
N LEU A 102 22.86 7.96 20.97
CA LEU A 102 22.51 9.34 20.58
C LEU A 102 21.13 9.74 21.07
N SER A 103 20.15 8.83 21.00
CA SER A 103 18.83 9.01 21.58
C SER A 103 18.91 9.25 23.09
N LEU A 104 19.72 8.49 23.82
CA LEU A 104 19.87 8.66 25.26
C LEU A 104 20.48 10.03 25.61
N VAL A 105 21.60 10.39 24.96
CA VAL A 105 22.30 11.66 25.23
C VAL A 105 21.45 12.88 24.87
N THR A 106 20.59 12.76 23.84
CA THR A 106 19.71 13.85 23.39
C THR A 106 18.32 13.81 24.04
N LEU A 107 18.11 13.01 25.08
CA LEU A 107 16.81 12.87 25.77
C LEU A 107 15.67 12.53 24.81
N THR A 108 15.93 11.59 23.90
CA THR A 108 15.04 11.06 22.86
C THR A 108 14.70 12.00 21.70
N ILE A 109 15.28 13.20 21.66
CA ILE A 109 15.01 14.17 20.58
C ILE A 109 15.37 13.60 19.20
N THR A 110 16.48 12.86 19.10
CA THR A 110 16.91 12.27 17.83
C THR A 110 16.31 10.89 17.55
N THR A 111 15.51 10.32 18.44
CA THR A 111 15.00 8.95 18.29
C THR A 111 14.16 8.79 17.03
N GLY A 112 13.24 9.71 16.75
CA GLY A 112 12.43 9.67 15.52
C GLY A 112 13.29 9.64 14.24
N PRO A 113 14.16 10.64 14.01
CA PRO A 113 15.07 10.66 12.86
C PRO A 113 15.98 9.43 12.76
N LEU A 114 16.52 8.93 13.88
CA LEU A 114 17.37 7.73 13.90
C LEU A 114 16.58 6.46 13.57
N LEU A 115 15.35 6.35 14.08
CA LEU A 115 14.43 5.26 13.73
C LEU A 115 14.10 5.27 12.23
N LEU A 116 13.86 6.46 11.67
CA LEU A 116 13.66 6.63 10.23
C LEU A 116 14.90 6.20 9.43
N GLY A 117 16.09 6.50 9.94
CA GLY A 117 17.37 6.02 9.38
C GLY A 117 17.50 4.49 9.39
N LEU A 118 17.06 3.83 10.46
CA LEU A 118 17.04 2.36 10.53
C LEU A 118 16.05 1.76 9.52
N TYR A 119 14.88 2.39 9.32
CA TYR A 119 13.97 2.00 8.23
C TYR A 119 14.60 2.21 6.86
N PHE A 120 15.35 3.29 6.65
CA PHE A 120 16.09 3.52 5.41
C PHE A 120 17.10 2.40 5.14
N MET A 121 17.87 2.01 6.17
CA MET A 121 18.78 0.86 6.08
C MET A 121 18.05 -0.45 5.80
N ALA A 122 16.88 -0.69 6.42
CA ALA A 122 16.06 -1.86 6.14
C ALA A 122 15.60 -1.89 4.67
N PHE A 123 15.16 -0.76 4.12
CA PHE A 123 14.82 -0.64 2.70
C PHE A 123 16.02 -0.88 1.78
N GLN A 124 17.22 -0.42 2.14
CA GLN A 124 18.45 -0.72 1.39
C GLN A 124 18.74 -2.23 1.36
N VAL A 125 18.74 -2.91 2.51
CA VAL A 125 19.00 -4.36 2.54
C VAL A 125 17.92 -5.15 1.79
N MET A 126 16.66 -4.71 1.85
CA MET A 126 15.59 -5.30 1.05
C MET A 126 15.82 -5.16 -0.45
N ARG A 127 16.51 -4.10 -0.90
CA ARG A 127 16.96 -3.93 -2.30
C ARG A 127 18.20 -4.75 -2.66
N GLY A 128 18.78 -5.47 -1.71
CA GLY A 128 20.06 -6.15 -1.90
C GLY A 128 21.27 -5.22 -1.86
N GLU A 129 21.09 -3.97 -1.41
CA GLU A 129 22.16 -2.99 -1.28
C GLU A 129 22.99 -3.24 -0.02
N LYS A 130 24.26 -2.82 -0.05
CA LYS A 130 25.12 -2.84 1.14
C LYS A 130 24.82 -1.62 2.01
N ILE A 131 24.50 -1.85 3.28
CA ILE A 131 24.27 -0.78 4.26
C ILE A 131 25.58 -0.31 4.86
N GLN A 132 25.67 0.99 5.09
CA GLN A 132 26.76 1.63 5.82
C GLN A 132 26.21 2.32 7.08
N LEU A 133 27.06 2.48 8.09
CA LEU A 133 26.66 3.20 9.31
C LEU A 133 26.22 4.64 9.02
N GLY A 134 26.82 5.28 8.01
CA GLY A 134 26.44 6.64 7.58
C GLY A 134 25.00 6.76 7.10
N ASP A 135 24.40 5.67 6.60
CA ASP A 135 23.02 5.66 6.12
C ASP A 135 22.00 5.86 7.24
N LEU A 136 22.37 5.54 8.49
CA LEU A 136 21.56 5.83 9.67
C LEU A 136 21.19 7.31 9.76
N PHE A 137 22.09 8.20 9.34
CA PHE A 137 21.87 9.64 9.45
C PHE A 137 20.99 10.22 8.34
N LYS A 138 20.65 9.44 7.29
CA LYS A 138 19.73 9.91 6.24
C LYS A 138 18.32 10.20 6.77
N GLY A 139 17.92 9.59 7.88
CA GLY A 139 16.64 9.91 8.53
C GLY A 139 16.55 11.35 9.05
N PHE A 140 17.68 12.07 9.19
CA PHE A 140 17.69 13.48 9.55
C PHE A 140 17.25 14.40 8.40
N GLU A 141 17.21 13.93 7.15
CA GLU A 141 16.65 14.72 6.04
C GLU A 141 15.19 15.11 6.28
N GLN A 142 14.45 14.27 7.01
CA GLN A 142 13.05 14.51 7.40
C GLN A 142 12.91 14.71 8.93
N PHE A 143 13.89 15.36 9.56
CA PHE A 143 13.96 15.54 11.02
C PHE A 143 12.64 15.99 11.64
N GLY A 144 12.02 17.06 11.10
CA GLY A 144 10.80 17.64 11.67
C GLY A 144 9.62 16.66 11.70
N LEU A 145 9.41 15.91 10.62
CA LEU A 145 8.34 14.91 10.53
C LEU A 145 8.62 13.71 11.45
N ALA A 146 9.87 13.23 11.44
CA ALA A 146 10.25 12.07 12.25
C ALA A 146 10.20 12.38 13.75
N PHE A 147 10.65 13.56 14.16
CA PHE A 147 10.58 14.03 15.54
C PHE A 147 9.13 14.20 16.01
N LEU A 148 8.28 14.82 15.19
CA LEU A 148 6.88 15.00 15.56
C LEU A 148 6.12 13.66 15.61
N ALA A 149 6.41 12.70 14.71
CA ALA A 149 5.88 11.35 14.80
C ALA A 149 6.28 10.67 16.11
N TRP A 150 7.56 10.79 16.51
CA TRP A 150 8.07 10.28 17.78
C TRP A 150 7.38 10.91 19.00
N ILE A 151 7.15 12.23 18.99
CA ILE A 151 6.44 12.93 20.06
C ILE A 151 4.97 12.47 20.18
N ILE A 152 4.30 12.22 19.06
CA ILE A 152 2.93 11.69 19.09
C ILE A 152 2.93 10.25 19.63
N GLU A 153 3.87 9.41 19.17
CA GLU A 153 4.00 8.03 19.62
C GLU A 153 4.26 7.94 21.13
N ILE A 154 5.23 8.70 21.66
CA ILE A 154 5.55 8.70 23.10
C ILE A 154 4.38 9.26 23.92
N PHE A 155 3.67 10.29 23.42
CA PHE A 155 2.51 10.85 24.11
C PHE A 155 1.38 9.82 24.23
N ILE A 156 1.11 9.06 23.16
CA ILE A 156 0.11 7.97 23.17
C ILE A 156 0.51 6.91 24.20
N HIS A 157 1.75 6.41 24.15
CA HIS A 157 2.19 5.36 25.06
C HIS A 157 2.25 5.82 26.52
N LEU A 158 2.67 7.06 26.79
CA LEU A 158 2.70 7.63 28.13
C LEU A 158 1.28 7.85 28.67
N SER A 159 0.35 8.31 27.83
CA SER A 159 -1.06 8.49 28.21
C SER A 159 -1.72 7.15 28.54
N LEU A 160 -1.44 6.09 27.78
CA LEU A 160 -1.95 4.75 28.05
C LEU A 160 -1.31 4.14 29.30
N GLY A 161 0.01 4.25 29.44
CA GLY A 161 0.78 3.69 30.55
C GLY A 161 0.52 4.39 31.89
N GLY A 162 0.50 5.73 31.92
CA GLY A 162 0.31 6.51 33.15
C GLY A 162 -1.07 6.35 33.80
N LEU A 163 -2.07 5.86 33.06
CA LEU A 163 -3.39 5.55 33.60
C LEU A 163 -3.42 4.19 34.34
N THR A 164 -2.48 3.29 34.05
CA THR A 164 -2.44 1.95 34.64
C THR A 164 -2.08 1.97 36.13
N GLU A 165 -1.24 2.92 36.56
CA GLU A 165 -0.82 3.07 37.96
C GLU A 165 -1.95 3.54 38.88
N ARG A 166 -2.97 4.20 38.32
CA ARG A 166 -4.06 4.81 39.10
C ARG A 166 -5.28 3.90 39.23
N ALA A 167 -5.49 2.98 38.29
CA ALA A 167 -6.61 2.04 38.34
C ALA A 167 -6.29 0.75 37.57
N PRO A 168 -6.38 -0.44 38.21
CA PRO A 168 -6.07 -1.71 37.55
C PRO A 168 -6.98 -2.01 36.34
N LEU A 169 -8.22 -1.48 36.34
CA LEU A 169 -9.14 -1.57 35.20
C LEU A 169 -8.62 -0.82 33.96
N MET A 170 -7.88 0.29 34.15
CA MET A 170 -7.25 1.02 33.05
C MET A 170 -6.04 0.28 32.47
N GLY A 171 -5.46 -0.68 33.21
CA GLY A 171 -4.46 -1.62 32.70
C GLY A 171 -4.97 -2.43 31.51
N LEU A 172 -6.21 -2.92 31.57
CA LEU A 172 -6.83 -3.68 30.47
C LEU A 172 -7.03 -2.82 29.22
N VAL A 173 -7.37 -1.54 29.40
CA VAL A 173 -7.49 -0.57 28.30
C VAL A 173 -6.13 -0.34 27.66
N SER A 174 -5.09 -0.08 28.46
CA SER A 174 -3.72 0.06 27.93
C SER A 174 -3.25 -1.17 27.16
N LEU A 175 -3.54 -2.37 27.67
CA LEU A 175 -3.18 -3.63 27.02
C LEU A 175 -3.91 -3.83 25.68
N ALA A 176 -5.14 -3.32 25.55
CA ALA A 176 -5.88 -3.37 24.30
C ALA A 176 -5.37 -2.34 23.26
N PHE A 177 -5.09 -1.10 23.67
CA PHE A 177 -4.78 -0.02 22.74
C PHE A 177 -3.28 0.13 22.41
N SER A 178 -2.36 -0.23 23.33
CA SER A 178 -0.92 -0.07 23.09
C SER A 178 -0.39 -0.91 21.92
N PRO A 179 -0.79 -2.19 21.75
CA PRO A 179 -0.39 -2.97 20.57
C PRO A 179 -0.85 -2.33 19.26
N LEU A 180 -2.04 -1.74 19.25
CA LEU A 180 -2.59 -1.09 18.07
C LEU A 180 -1.79 0.15 17.69
N ALA A 181 -1.39 0.95 18.69
CA ALA A 181 -0.48 2.08 18.48
C ALA A 181 0.87 1.60 17.92
N PHE A 182 1.43 0.52 18.47
CA PHE A 182 2.69 -0.04 17.98
C PHE A 182 2.60 -0.49 16.52
N ALA A 183 1.53 -1.20 16.15
CA ALA A 183 1.28 -1.61 14.77
C ALA A 183 1.05 -0.41 13.84
N LEU A 184 0.37 0.63 14.31
CA LEU A 184 0.15 1.87 13.56
C LEU A 184 1.46 2.58 13.24
N PHE A 185 2.30 2.84 14.25
CA PHE A 185 3.56 3.55 14.06
C PHE A 185 4.59 2.74 13.26
N ALA A 186 4.51 1.40 13.28
CA ALA A 186 5.29 0.54 12.38
C ALA A 186 5.03 0.83 10.88
N PHE A 187 3.89 1.43 10.52
CA PHE A 187 3.59 1.88 9.16
C PHE A 187 3.77 3.38 8.94
N VAL A 188 3.59 4.21 9.97
CA VAL A 188 3.75 5.68 9.86
C VAL A 188 5.18 6.05 9.45
N TYR A 189 6.20 5.48 10.09
CA TYR A 189 7.60 5.78 9.76
C TYR A 189 7.96 5.43 8.31
N PRO A 190 7.72 4.19 7.80
CA PRO A 190 8.00 3.88 6.41
C PRO A 190 7.13 4.68 5.42
N LEU A 191 5.90 5.08 5.75
CA LEU A 191 5.09 5.98 4.90
C LEU A 191 5.72 7.37 4.77
N ILE A 192 6.21 7.95 5.87
CA ILE A 192 6.94 9.22 5.85
C ILE A 192 8.19 9.10 4.98
N LEU A 193 8.91 7.97 5.10
CA LEU A 193 10.16 7.75 4.39
C LEU A 193 10.00 7.46 2.89
N ASP A 194 9.21 6.44 2.53
CA ASP A 194 9.03 5.98 1.13
C ASP A 194 8.17 6.96 0.34
N ARG A 195 7.06 7.42 0.92
CA ARG A 195 6.07 8.23 0.20
C ARG A 195 6.19 9.73 0.45
N LYS A 196 7.12 10.17 1.32
CA LYS A 196 7.32 11.58 1.67
C LYS A 196 6.02 12.28 2.13
N MET A 197 5.14 11.51 2.78
CA MET A 197 3.87 12.00 3.30
C MET A 197 4.10 12.91 4.51
N ASP A 198 3.19 13.87 4.71
CA ASP A 198 3.07 14.54 6.00
C ASP A 198 2.47 13.58 7.04
N ILE A 199 2.57 13.94 8.33
CA ILE A 199 2.17 13.05 9.42
C ILE A 199 0.67 12.78 9.39
N ALA A 200 -0.15 13.78 9.04
CA ALA A 200 -1.60 13.61 8.98
C ALA A 200 -2.00 12.60 7.91
N ALA A 201 -1.44 12.70 6.69
CA ALA A 201 -1.71 11.72 5.64
C ALA A 201 -1.14 10.34 6.00
N ALA A 202 0.08 10.27 6.53
CA ALA A 202 0.70 9.01 6.93
C ALA A 202 -0.11 8.29 8.03
N LEU A 203 -0.59 9.03 9.03
CA LEU A 203 -1.39 8.50 10.12
C LEU A 203 -2.76 8.04 9.61
N ASN A 204 -3.42 8.82 8.76
CA ASN A 204 -4.72 8.45 8.19
C ASN A 204 -4.62 7.18 7.31
N GLU A 205 -3.57 7.09 6.51
CA GLU A 205 -3.33 5.94 5.64
C GLU A 205 -3.00 4.69 6.45
N ALA A 206 -2.11 4.79 7.45
CA ALA A 206 -1.82 3.71 8.37
C ALA A 206 -3.06 3.28 9.17
N TRP A 207 -3.87 4.24 9.65
CA TRP A 207 -5.08 3.99 10.44
C TRP A 207 -6.12 3.21 9.63
N ARG A 208 -6.36 3.61 8.38
CA ARG A 208 -7.32 2.94 7.49
C ARG A 208 -6.98 1.46 7.31
N ILE A 209 -5.69 1.14 7.25
CA ILE A 209 -5.25 -0.25 7.10
C ILE A 209 -5.30 -1.02 8.43
N VAL A 210 -4.78 -0.42 9.50
CA VAL A 210 -4.71 -1.07 10.81
C VAL A 210 -6.11 -1.34 11.39
N ILE A 211 -7.08 -0.47 11.12
CA ILE A 211 -8.49 -0.61 11.54
C ILE A 211 -9.37 -1.25 10.43
N SER A 212 -8.75 -1.96 9.49
CA SER A 212 -9.47 -2.67 8.43
C SER A 212 -10.14 -3.95 8.96
N ARG A 213 -10.73 -4.74 8.05
CA ARG A 213 -11.35 -6.03 8.36
C ARG A 213 -10.43 -6.99 9.13
N GLN A 214 -9.11 -6.90 8.92
CA GLN A 214 -8.10 -7.74 9.58
C GLN A 214 -7.44 -7.06 10.80
N TRP A 215 -8.09 -6.06 11.41
CA TRP A 215 -7.53 -5.30 12.55
C TRP A 215 -7.04 -6.17 13.71
N VAL A 216 -7.66 -7.34 13.95
CA VAL A 216 -7.21 -8.31 14.97
C VAL A 216 -5.81 -8.83 14.66
N MET A 217 -5.47 -9.07 13.39
CA MET A 217 -4.15 -9.56 13.01
C MET A 217 -3.09 -8.46 13.13
N PHE A 218 -3.44 -7.20 12.85
CA PHE A 218 -2.56 -6.06 13.13
C PHE A 218 -2.38 -5.82 14.63
N TRP A 219 -3.43 -6.06 15.43
CA TRP A 219 -3.32 -6.04 16.88
C TRP A 219 -2.38 -7.14 17.40
N VAL A 220 -2.48 -8.37 16.86
CA VAL A 220 -1.53 -9.46 17.14
C VAL A 220 -0.11 -9.09 16.72
N LEU A 221 0.08 -8.50 15.54
CA LEU A 221 1.39 -7.98 15.10
C LEU A 221 1.99 -7.03 16.15
N GLY A 222 1.20 -6.07 16.61
CA GLY A 222 1.59 -5.12 17.64
C GLY A 222 2.00 -5.78 18.95
N ILE A 223 1.25 -6.80 19.40
CA ILE A 223 1.60 -7.58 20.60
C ILE A 223 2.94 -8.26 20.40
N VAL A 224 3.13 -8.94 19.28
CA VAL A 224 4.35 -9.70 19.03
C VAL A 224 5.57 -8.77 18.99
N PHE A 225 5.47 -7.61 18.34
CA PHE A 225 6.53 -6.61 18.35
C PHE A 225 6.83 -6.09 19.77
N MET A 226 5.79 -5.75 20.54
CA MET A 226 5.94 -5.28 21.91
C MET A 226 6.62 -6.34 22.81
N LEU A 227 6.21 -7.60 22.71
CA LEU A 227 6.79 -8.71 23.47
C LEU A 227 8.25 -8.95 23.09
N ILE A 228 8.59 -8.89 21.80
CA ILE A 228 9.97 -9.05 21.33
C ILE A 228 10.86 -7.90 21.83
N LEU A 229 10.40 -6.64 21.80
CA LEU A 229 11.17 -5.52 22.36
C LEU A 229 11.34 -5.65 23.87
N THR A 230 10.28 -6.05 24.58
CA THR A 230 10.31 -6.22 26.03
C THR A 230 11.26 -7.35 26.42
N ALA A 231 11.23 -8.48 25.70
CA ALA A 231 12.19 -9.58 25.89
C ALA A 231 13.63 -9.11 25.64
N GLY A 232 13.86 -8.28 24.62
CA GLY A 232 15.16 -7.68 24.35
C GLY A 232 15.65 -6.77 25.48
N LEU A 233 14.75 -5.99 26.08
CA LEU A 233 15.06 -5.14 27.23
C LEU A 233 15.37 -5.97 28.48
N LEU A 234 14.57 -7.00 28.77
CA LEU A 234 14.78 -7.93 29.89
C LEU A 234 16.11 -8.70 29.77
N GLY A 235 16.62 -8.89 28.55
CA GLY A 235 17.97 -9.38 28.27
C GLY A 235 19.10 -8.38 28.59
N CYS A 236 18.99 -7.65 29.72
CA CYS A 236 19.94 -6.64 30.21
C CYS A 236 20.28 -5.53 29.20
N GLY A 237 19.33 -5.15 28.34
CA GLY A 237 19.53 -4.13 27.31
C GLY A 237 20.37 -4.58 26.10
N VAL A 238 21.19 -5.61 26.22
CA VAL A 238 21.97 -6.17 25.10
C VAL A 238 21.04 -6.77 24.05
N GLY A 239 19.94 -7.38 24.47
CA GLY A 239 18.94 -7.94 23.57
C GLY A 239 18.30 -6.90 22.63
N VAL A 240 18.22 -5.63 23.05
CA VAL A 240 17.64 -4.53 22.24
C VAL A 240 18.40 -4.33 20.93
N PHE A 241 19.73 -4.53 20.92
CA PHE A 241 20.55 -4.37 19.70
C PHE A 241 20.29 -5.44 18.65
N ILE A 242 19.57 -6.51 19.01
CA ILE A 242 19.16 -7.58 18.10
C ILE A 242 17.66 -7.44 17.80
N THR A 243 16.83 -7.25 18.82
CA THR A 243 15.37 -7.23 18.66
C THR A 243 14.85 -5.98 17.97
N ALA A 244 15.45 -4.81 18.19
CA ALA A 244 15.03 -3.57 17.53
C ALA A 244 15.27 -3.60 16.01
N PRO A 245 16.48 -3.89 15.48
CA PRO A 245 16.69 -3.95 14.03
C PRO A 245 15.91 -5.11 13.38
N TRP A 246 15.69 -6.21 14.10
CA TRP A 246 14.83 -7.29 13.62
C TRP A 246 13.38 -6.82 13.43
N ILE A 247 12.79 -6.14 14.42
CA ILE A 247 11.43 -5.58 14.30
C ILE A 247 11.34 -4.56 13.19
N ILE A 248 12.34 -3.70 13.03
CA ILE A 248 12.35 -2.70 11.96
C ILE A 248 12.37 -3.39 10.58
N CYS A 249 13.16 -4.46 10.42
CA CYS A 249 13.15 -5.26 9.19
C CYS A 249 11.81 -5.98 8.98
N ALA A 250 11.20 -6.53 10.04
CA ALA A 250 9.90 -7.18 9.96
C ALA A 250 8.77 -6.18 9.61
N ALA A 251 8.82 -4.98 10.18
CA ALA A 251 7.91 -3.89 9.86
C ALA A 251 8.09 -3.41 8.41
N ALA A 252 9.33 -3.36 7.91
CA ALA A 252 9.61 -3.04 6.52
C ALA A 252 9.06 -4.11 5.54
N ALA A 253 9.16 -5.39 5.90
CA ALA A 253 8.54 -6.49 5.15
C ALA A 253 7.00 -6.39 5.17
N ALA A 254 6.42 -6.12 6.33
CA ALA A 254 4.98 -5.88 6.46
C ALA A 254 4.52 -4.68 5.64
N TYR A 255 5.27 -3.59 5.66
CA TYR A 255 5.00 -2.39 4.88
C TYR A 255 4.97 -2.69 3.38
N ARG A 256 5.97 -3.41 2.86
CA ARG A 256 6.03 -3.82 1.45
C ARG A 256 4.79 -4.61 1.05
N ASP A 257 4.37 -5.57 1.86
CA ASP A 257 3.25 -6.45 1.52
C ASP A 257 1.89 -5.72 1.58
N VAL A 258 1.76 -4.74 2.47
CA VAL A 258 0.54 -3.97 2.68
C VAL A 258 0.38 -2.83 1.68
N PHE A 259 1.44 -2.05 1.49
CA PHE A 259 1.40 -0.80 0.72
C PHE A 259 2.02 -0.94 -0.68
N GLY A 260 2.86 -1.94 -0.90
CA GLY A 260 3.84 -1.91 -1.99
C GLY A 260 4.92 -0.86 -1.72
N VAL A 261 6.10 -1.05 -2.30
CA VAL A 261 7.19 -0.06 -2.25
C VAL A 261 7.14 0.75 -3.53
N HIS A 262 6.83 2.05 -3.45
CA HIS A 262 6.77 2.89 -4.65
C HIS A 262 8.17 3.27 -5.16
N SER A 263 9.20 3.24 -4.30
CA SER A 263 10.60 3.47 -4.71
C SER A 263 11.26 2.27 -5.41
N TRP A 264 10.52 1.20 -5.76
CA TRP A 264 11.04 0.03 -6.47
C TRP A 264 10.77 0.11 -7.97
N PRO A 265 11.76 -0.12 -8.86
CA PRO A 265 11.47 -0.62 -10.19
C PRO A 265 10.79 -2.01 -10.06
N PRO A 266 9.87 -2.35 -10.96
CA PRO A 266 9.02 -3.53 -10.82
C PRO A 266 9.80 -4.81 -11.14
N GLU A 267 10.62 -5.30 -10.23
CA GLU A 267 11.18 -6.65 -10.31
C GLU A 267 11.18 -7.27 -8.89
N PRO A 268 10.39 -8.33 -8.65
CA PRO A 268 10.40 -9.01 -7.36
C PRO A 268 11.70 -9.79 -7.14
N LEU A 269 12.38 -9.53 -6.02
CA LEU A 269 13.64 -10.19 -5.61
C LEU A 269 13.50 -11.67 -5.19
N PHE A 270 12.28 -12.21 -5.18
CA PHE A 270 12.03 -13.62 -4.91
C PHE A 270 11.15 -14.20 -6.02
N PRO A 271 11.66 -15.12 -6.86
CA PRO A 271 10.78 -15.95 -7.65
C PRO A 271 9.87 -16.72 -6.69
N PRO A 272 8.57 -16.91 -7.02
CA PRO A 272 7.71 -17.75 -6.21
C PRO A 272 8.39 -19.11 -6.03
N HIS A 273 8.55 -19.55 -4.78
CA HIS A 273 9.00 -20.90 -4.49
C HIS A 273 7.97 -21.86 -5.11
N GLU A 274 8.31 -22.46 -6.24
CA GLU A 274 7.63 -23.65 -6.74
C GLU A 274 7.85 -24.78 -5.73
N ARG A 275 6.83 -25.07 -4.93
CA ARG A 275 6.59 -26.39 -4.33
C ARG A 275 5.09 -26.65 -4.26
#